data_AF-A0A9P6GGB3-F1
#
_entry.id   AF-A0A9P6GGB3-F1
#
_cell.length_a   1.000
_cell.length_b   1.000
_cell.length_c   1.000
_cell.angle_alpha   90.00
_cell.angle_beta   90.00
_cell.angle_gamma   90.00
#
_symmetry.space_group_name_H-M   'P 1'
#
loop_
_entity.id
_entity.type
_entity.pdbx_description
1 polymer ?
#
loop_
_entity_poly.entity_id
_entity_poly.type
_entity_poly.pdbx_seq_one_letter_code
_entity_poly.pdbx_strand_id
1 'polypeptide(L)'
;MVFSAILTIYSFAAPKDAGRSFAEGPPEWIFLHRGVGEIPCLWQSWLEHSFFERQLHRRRLQPVDTCFNPKDYRLHSLEGLITSPPLEEANDAPAYEGALYWLRQAYAHIYNPESMLAGKYALLFWIERVPQGYIDLLSLQRSCAMVSLANAAVLLKRASQSWYLDGFAEHIITEAKQMMGFEYWTWLDYPMQAYGMI
;
A
#
# COMPACT_ATOMS: atom_id res chain seq x y z
N MET A 1 18.45 -9.40 -3.34
CA MET A 1 17.92 -8.16 -2.73
C MET A 1 18.28 -6.88 -3.48
N VAL A 2 19.52 -6.66 -3.95
CA VAL A 2 19.83 -5.53 -4.86
C VAL A 2 18.94 -5.55 -6.11
N PHE A 3 18.80 -6.72 -6.75
CA PHE A 3 17.91 -6.89 -7.90
C PHE A 3 16.46 -6.55 -7.57
N SER A 4 15.93 -6.98 -6.42
CA SER A 4 14.56 -6.65 -5.99
C SER A 4 14.40 -5.14 -5.78
N ALA A 5 15.33 -4.47 -5.10
CA ALA A 5 15.27 -3.02 -4.91
C ALA A 5 15.39 -2.22 -6.22
N ILE A 6 16.23 -2.66 -7.16
CA ILE A 6 16.34 -2.07 -8.49
C ILE A 6 15.07 -2.32 -9.30
N LEU A 7 14.50 -3.53 -9.24
CA LEU A 7 13.26 -3.89 -9.93
C LEU A 7 12.07 -3.13 -9.37
N THR A 8 12.04 -2.87 -8.06
CA THR A 8 11.11 -1.97 -7.40
C THR A 8 11.25 -0.54 -7.94
N ILE A 9 12.46 0.01 -7.92
CA ILE A 9 12.72 1.36 -8.45
C ILE A 9 12.34 1.43 -9.92
N TYR A 10 12.69 0.41 -10.72
CA TYR A 10 12.32 0.30 -12.13
C TYR A 10 10.81 0.22 -12.31
N SER A 11 10.09 -0.58 -11.53
CA SER A 11 8.62 -0.68 -11.60
C SER A 11 7.90 0.63 -11.25
N PHE A 12 8.51 1.46 -10.40
CA PHE A 12 7.99 2.78 -10.06
C PHE A 12 8.39 3.84 -11.09
N ALA A 13 9.62 3.77 -11.62
CA ALA A 13 10.22 4.74 -12.55
C ALA A 13 9.87 4.50 -14.03
N ALA A 14 9.50 3.27 -14.41
CA ALA A 14 9.17 2.93 -15.78
C ALA A 14 7.96 3.76 -16.21
N PRO A 15 7.98 4.36 -17.43
CA PRO A 15 6.82 5.04 -17.98
C PRO A 15 5.65 4.06 -17.94
N LYS A 16 4.65 4.39 -17.14
CA LYS A 16 3.37 3.68 -17.23
C LYS A 16 2.75 4.18 -18.51
N ASP A 17 2.90 3.42 -19.59
CA ASP A 17 2.23 3.71 -20.85
C ASP A 17 0.77 4.01 -20.52
N ALA A 18 0.21 5.08 -21.10
CA ALA A 18 -1.15 5.53 -20.82
C ALA A 18 -2.26 4.49 -21.10
N GLY A 19 -1.90 3.28 -21.56
CA GLY A 19 -2.77 2.13 -21.74
C GLY A 19 -2.43 0.89 -20.90
N ARG A 20 -1.30 0.84 -20.17
CA ARG A 20 -1.00 -0.26 -19.24
C ARG A 20 -1.54 0.09 -17.86
N SER A 21 -2.80 -0.23 -17.69
CA SER A 21 -3.49 -0.04 -16.44
C SER A 21 -3.05 -1.07 -15.39
N PHE A 22 -3.15 -0.74 -14.10
CA PHE A 22 -3.15 -1.73 -13.01
C PHE A 22 -4.14 -2.89 -13.26
N ALA A 23 -5.10 -2.70 -14.19
CA ALA A 23 -6.08 -3.67 -14.67
C ALA A 23 -5.55 -4.86 -15.48
N GLU A 24 -4.37 -4.78 -16.11
CA GLU A 24 -3.85 -5.91 -16.95
C GLU A 24 -3.29 -7.07 -16.12
N GLY A 25 -3.28 -6.93 -14.79
CA GLY A 25 -2.90 -7.96 -13.84
C GLY A 25 -2.40 -7.36 -12.54
N PRO A 26 -2.38 -8.13 -11.44
CA PRO A 26 -1.84 -7.67 -10.17
C PRO A 26 -0.44 -7.10 -10.41
N PRO A 27 -0.18 -5.85 -9.98
CA PRO A 27 1.01 -5.16 -10.40
C PRO A 27 2.25 -5.94 -9.94
N GLU A 28 3.11 -6.30 -10.90
CA GLU A 28 4.23 -7.22 -10.73
C GLU A 28 5.11 -6.87 -9.51
N TRP A 29 5.23 -5.58 -9.20
CA TRP A 29 5.97 -5.08 -8.05
C TRP A 29 5.44 -5.59 -6.69
N ILE A 30 4.14 -5.81 -6.53
CA ILE A 30 3.56 -6.39 -5.30
C ILE A 30 4.13 -7.80 -5.06
N PHE A 31 4.16 -8.65 -6.08
CA PHE A 31 4.71 -10.00 -5.95
C PHE A 31 6.23 -10.00 -5.76
N LEU A 32 6.94 -9.08 -6.40
CA LEU A 32 8.38 -8.94 -6.23
C LEU A 32 8.77 -8.56 -4.80
N HIS A 33 7.92 -7.81 -4.10
CA HIS A 33 8.13 -7.49 -2.69
C HIS A 33 7.74 -8.63 -1.75
N ARG A 34 6.67 -9.35 -2.06
CA ARG A 34 6.19 -10.52 -1.28
C ARG A 34 7.06 -11.75 -1.43
N GLY A 35 7.57 -12.03 -2.63
CA GLY A 35 8.32 -13.24 -2.98
C GLY A 35 9.68 -13.39 -2.28
N VAL A 36 10.15 -12.36 -1.58
CA VAL A 36 11.33 -12.43 -0.69
C VAL A 36 10.89 -12.78 0.75
N GLY A 37 9.85 -13.60 0.89
CA GLY A 37 9.04 -13.74 2.10
C GLY A 37 9.74 -14.39 3.30
N GLU A 38 10.70 -15.29 3.05
CA GLU A 38 11.50 -15.87 4.12
C GLU A 38 12.97 -15.68 3.82
N ILE A 39 13.59 -14.73 4.52
CA ILE A 39 15.04 -14.67 4.63
C ILE A 39 15.41 -15.81 5.57
N PRO A 40 16.13 -16.85 5.10
CA PRO A 40 16.49 -17.95 5.98
C PRO A 40 17.29 -17.41 7.17
N CYS A 41 17.04 -17.93 8.38
CA CYS A 41 17.70 -17.46 9.61
C CYS A 41 19.22 -17.38 9.48
N LEU A 42 19.81 -18.25 8.65
CA LEU A 42 21.24 -18.26 8.31
C LEU A 42 21.76 -16.91 7.76
N TRP A 43 20.94 -16.17 7.03
CA TRP A 43 21.30 -14.89 6.42
C TRP A 43 20.92 -13.69 7.30
N GLN A 44 20.16 -13.92 8.38
CA GLN A 44 19.59 -12.86 9.19
C GLN A 44 20.67 -12.04 9.90
N SER A 45 21.65 -12.70 10.52
CA SER A 45 22.77 -12.04 11.19
C SER A 45 23.64 -11.23 10.21
N TRP A 46 23.92 -11.77 9.02
CA TRP A 46 24.66 -11.05 7.99
C TRP A 46 23.91 -9.79 7.53
N LEU A 47 22.59 -9.88 7.36
CA LEU A 47 21.75 -8.77 6.91
C LEU A 47 21.59 -7.67 7.94
N GLU A 48 21.53 -8.03 9.22
CA GLU A 48 21.51 -7.10 10.36
C GLU A 48 22.73 -6.20 10.41
N HIS A 49 23.90 -6.72 10.01
CA HIS A 49 25.15 -5.97 10.02
C HIS A 49 25.51 -5.40 8.65
N SER A 50 24.58 -5.44 7.69
CA SER A 50 24.78 -4.96 6.33
C SER A 50 24.11 -3.60 6.09
N PHE A 51 24.41 -2.97 4.97
CA PHE A 51 23.72 -1.76 4.53
C PHE A 51 22.21 -1.96 4.24
N PHE A 52 21.72 -3.21 4.22
CA PHE A 52 20.30 -3.54 4.06
C PHE A 52 19.51 -3.47 5.36
N GLU A 53 20.15 -3.33 6.52
CA GLU A 53 19.48 -3.32 7.83
C GLU A 53 18.27 -2.36 7.84
N ARG A 54 18.47 -1.10 7.42
CA ARG A 54 17.40 -0.11 7.33
C ARG A 54 16.30 -0.46 6.32
N GLN A 55 16.65 -1.18 5.25
CA GLN A 55 15.64 -1.66 4.29
C GLN A 55 14.80 -2.77 4.92
N LEU A 56 15.42 -3.66 5.69
CA LEU A 56 14.78 -4.83 6.28
C LEU A 56 14.09 -4.54 7.61
N HIS A 57 14.42 -3.44 8.28
CA HIS A 57 13.83 -3.01 9.54
C HIS A 57 12.30 -3.09 9.53
N ARG A 58 11.67 -2.60 8.46
CA ARG A 58 10.20 -2.65 8.29
C ARG A 58 9.62 -4.06 8.44
N ARG A 59 10.36 -5.10 8.05
CA ARG A 59 9.88 -6.49 8.10
C ARG A 59 9.79 -7.03 9.52
N ARG A 60 10.55 -6.44 10.45
CA ARG A 60 10.57 -6.84 11.87
C ARG A 60 9.59 -6.06 12.73
N LEU A 61 9.05 -4.97 12.19
CA LEU A 61 8.08 -4.14 12.90
C LEU A 61 6.86 -4.99 13.29
N GLN A 62 6.55 -4.93 14.58
CA GLN A 62 5.38 -5.53 15.18
C GLN A 62 4.22 -4.54 15.15
N PRO A 63 2.96 -5.02 15.20
CA PRO A 63 1.83 -4.13 15.32
C PRO A 63 1.95 -3.16 16.50
N VAL A 64 1.48 -1.94 16.30
CA VAL A 64 1.46 -0.85 17.27
C VAL A 64 0.05 -0.30 17.43
N ASP A 65 -0.15 0.53 18.45
CA ASP A 65 -1.42 1.23 18.64
C ASP A 65 -1.71 2.19 17.47
N THR A 66 -2.89 2.09 16.88
CA THR A 66 -3.31 2.97 15.78
C THR A 66 -3.42 4.43 16.22
N CYS A 67 -3.54 4.71 17.52
CA CYS A 67 -3.57 6.06 18.09
C CYS A 67 -2.30 6.88 17.80
N PHE A 68 -1.17 6.24 17.43
CA PHE A 68 0.00 6.97 16.95
C PHE A 68 -0.32 7.81 15.71
N ASN A 69 -1.26 7.41 14.86
CA ASN A 69 -1.71 8.19 13.73
C ASN A 69 -2.84 9.17 14.14
N PRO A 70 -2.60 10.48 14.23
CA PRO A 70 -3.61 11.46 14.64
C PRO A 70 -4.78 11.58 13.63
N LYS A 71 -4.61 11.04 12.42
CA LYS A 71 -5.62 11.04 11.35
C LYS A 71 -6.22 9.67 11.10
N ASP A 72 -6.10 8.74 12.04
CA ASP A 72 -6.61 7.37 11.90
C ASP A 72 -8.12 7.32 11.65
N TYR A 73 -8.88 8.31 12.13
CA TYR A 73 -10.32 8.43 11.85
C TYR A 73 -10.67 8.38 10.35
N ARG A 74 -9.77 8.83 9.46
CA ARG A 74 -9.98 8.78 7.99
C ARG A 74 -9.86 7.37 7.42
N LEU A 75 -9.08 6.51 8.06
CA LEU A 75 -8.96 5.11 7.68
C LEU A 75 -10.04 4.29 8.36
N HIS A 76 -10.34 4.59 9.62
CA HIS A 76 -11.45 3.97 10.34
C HIS A 76 -12.80 4.19 9.64
N SER A 77 -13.03 5.34 9.00
CA SER A 77 -14.26 5.55 8.20
C SER A 77 -14.41 4.54 7.06
N LEU A 78 -13.33 3.94 6.56
CA LEU A 78 -13.39 2.90 5.53
C LEU A 78 -14.02 1.59 6.04
N GLU A 79 -14.11 1.38 7.36
CA GLU A 79 -14.81 0.20 7.90
C GLU A 79 -16.27 0.18 7.45
N GLY A 80 -16.93 1.33 7.36
CA GLY A 80 -18.31 1.41 6.87
C GLY A 80 -18.47 0.93 5.42
N LEU A 81 -17.46 1.16 4.58
CA LEU A 81 -17.42 0.63 3.22
C LEU A 81 -17.24 -0.89 3.22
N ILE A 82 -16.40 -1.42 4.11
CA ILE A 82 -16.04 -2.84 4.19
C ILE A 82 -17.16 -3.67 4.83
N THR A 83 -17.92 -3.12 5.79
CA THR A 83 -19.03 -3.80 6.47
C THR A 83 -20.28 -3.91 5.59
N SER A 84 -20.40 -3.08 4.56
CA SER A 84 -21.53 -3.10 3.62
C SER A 84 -21.05 -3.15 2.17
N PRO A 85 -20.30 -4.19 1.77
CA PRO A 85 -19.82 -4.30 0.39
C PRO A 85 -20.98 -4.67 -0.55
N PRO A 86 -20.82 -4.50 -1.87
CA PRO A 86 -21.76 -5.05 -2.85
C PRO A 86 -22.00 -6.54 -2.61
N LEU A 87 -23.20 -7.04 -2.96
CA LEU A 87 -23.59 -8.44 -2.72
C LEU A 87 -22.58 -9.45 -3.28
N GLU A 88 -21.94 -9.09 -4.40
CA GLU A 88 -20.92 -9.88 -5.09
C GLU A 88 -19.61 -10.02 -4.30
N GLU A 89 -19.36 -9.10 -3.35
CA GLU A 89 -18.15 -8.99 -2.54
C GLU A 89 -18.43 -9.32 -1.06
N ALA A 90 -19.63 -9.80 -0.72
CA ALA A 90 -20.05 -10.04 0.65
C ALA A 90 -19.18 -11.08 1.38
N ASN A 91 -18.63 -12.05 0.66
CA ASN A 91 -17.74 -13.07 1.22
C ASN A 91 -16.28 -12.62 1.34
N ASP A 92 -15.94 -11.45 0.79
CA ASP A 92 -14.58 -10.93 0.71
C ASP A 92 -14.21 -10.00 1.88
N ALA A 93 -15.16 -9.75 2.79
CA ALA A 93 -14.97 -8.90 3.97
C ALA A 93 -13.68 -9.23 4.76
N PRO A 94 -13.30 -10.50 5.03
CA PRO A 94 -12.07 -10.79 5.76
C PRO A 94 -10.80 -10.31 5.04
N ALA A 95 -10.79 -10.33 3.71
CA ALA A 95 -9.66 -9.84 2.92
C ALA A 95 -9.54 -8.31 3.01
N TYR A 96 -10.66 -7.60 2.96
CA TYR A 96 -10.71 -6.16 3.12
C TYR A 96 -10.35 -5.71 4.54
N GLU A 97 -10.90 -6.37 5.57
CA GLU A 97 -10.58 -6.09 6.97
C GLU A 97 -9.09 -6.26 7.25
N GLY A 98 -8.50 -7.36 6.75
CA GLY A 98 -7.06 -7.59 6.89
C GLY A 98 -6.21 -6.53 6.16
N ALA A 99 -6.62 -6.11 4.97
CA ALA A 99 -5.93 -5.05 4.24
C ALA A 99 -6.02 -3.70 4.95
N LEU A 100 -7.19 -3.34 5.47
CA LEU A 100 -7.40 -2.10 6.23
C LEU A 100 -6.63 -2.13 7.55
N TYR A 101 -6.65 -3.26 8.26
CA TYR A 101 -5.86 -3.44 9.49
C TYR A 101 -4.39 -3.12 9.24
N TRP A 102 -3.76 -3.76 8.25
CA TRP A 102 -2.36 -3.50 7.95
C TRP A 102 -2.10 -2.09 7.41
N LEU A 103 -3.08 -1.48 6.74
CA LEU A 103 -2.96 -0.10 6.29
C LEU A 103 -2.88 0.86 7.48
N ARG A 104 -3.77 0.69 8.47
CA ARG A 104 -3.76 1.48 9.71
C ARG A 104 -2.45 1.30 10.47
N GLN A 105 -1.90 0.08 10.50
CA GLN A 105 -0.57 -0.20 11.05
C GLN A 105 0.54 0.55 10.31
N ALA A 106 0.54 0.55 8.97
CA ALA A 106 1.52 1.27 8.17
C ALA A 106 1.50 2.78 8.47
N TYR A 107 0.31 3.37 8.60
CA TYR A 107 0.17 4.76 9.00
C TYR A 107 0.66 5.00 10.43
N ALA A 108 0.28 4.17 11.40
CA ALA A 108 0.70 4.30 12.79
C ALA A 108 2.25 4.29 12.91
N HIS A 109 2.92 3.40 12.20
CA HIS A 109 4.39 3.33 12.15
C HIS A 109 5.07 4.58 11.58
N ILE A 110 4.40 5.35 10.71
CA ILE A 110 4.95 6.63 10.22
C ILE A 110 5.03 7.66 11.35
N TYR A 111 4.09 7.62 12.29
CA TYR A 111 4.00 8.59 13.38
C TYR A 111 4.62 8.08 14.69
N ASN A 112 4.84 6.77 14.82
CA ASN A 112 5.54 6.19 15.96
C ASN A 112 7.06 6.51 15.89
N PRO A 113 7.62 7.27 16.84
CA PRO A 113 9.05 7.60 16.87
C PRO A 113 9.98 6.38 16.92
N GLU A 114 9.55 5.28 17.54
CA GLU A 114 10.35 4.05 17.69
C GLU A 114 10.45 3.26 16.37
N SER A 115 9.48 3.44 15.48
CA SER A 115 9.41 2.68 14.23
C SER A 115 10.29 3.24 13.13
N MET A 116 10.53 4.57 13.14
CA MET A 116 11.35 5.28 12.15
C MET A 116 10.99 4.97 10.69
N LEU A 117 9.71 4.69 10.40
CA LEU A 117 9.29 4.22 9.08
C LEU A 117 8.97 5.40 8.16
N ALA A 118 9.77 5.59 7.11
CA ALA A 118 9.48 6.58 6.08
C ALA A 118 8.31 6.14 5.17
N GLY A 119 7.65 7.09 4.51
CA GLY A 119 6.43 6.86 3.72
C GLY A 119 6.53 5.73 2.69
N LYS A 120 7.63 5.65 1.93
CA LYS A 120 7.84 4.56 0.96
C LYS A 120 7.94 3.18 1.63
N TYR A 121 8.59 3.11 2.78
CA TYR A 121 8.73 1.85 3.51
C TYR A 121 7.44 1.45 4.23
N ALA A 122 6.59 2.42 4.57
CA ALA A 122 5.25 2.15 5.06
C ALA A 122 4.35 1.52 3.99
N LEU A 123 4.42 2.00 2.74
CA LEU A 123 3.71 1.34 1.64
C LEU A 123 4.20 -0.09 1.42
N LEU A 124 5.53 -0.30 1.42
CA LEU A 124 6.11 -1.64 1.30
C LEU A 124 5.73 -2.54 2.47
N PHE A 125 5.74 -2.01 3.69
CA PHE A 125 5.30 -2.73 4.90
C PHE A 125 3.88 -3.25 4.76
N TRP A 126 2.96 -2.40 4.27
CA TRP A 126 1.57 -2.77 4.05
C TRP A 126 1.45 -3.91 3.03
N ILE A 127 2.07 -3.75 1.87
CA ILE A 127 1.98 -4.69 0.74
C ILE A 127 2.56 -6.05 1.05
N GLU A 128 3.65 -6.08 1.82
CA GLU A 128 4.26 -7.32 2.32
C GLU A 128 3.31 -8.10 3.26
N ARG A 129 2.25 -7.48 3.82
CA ARG A 129 1.39 -8.06 4.86
C ARG A 129 -0.09 -8.23 4.52
N VAL A 130 -0.61 -7.56 3.49
CA VAL A 130 -2.04 -7.70 3.14
C VAL A 130 -2.46 -9.17 2.90
N PRO A 131 -3.73 -9.56 3.08
CA PRO A 131 -4.14 -10.93 2.73
C PRO A 131 -3.95 -11.22 1.23
N GLN A 132 -3.66 -12.48 0.85
CA GLN A 132 -3.60 -12.83 -0.59
C GLN A 132 -4.94 -12.58 -1.29
N GLY A 133 -6.06 -12.90 -0.63
CA GLY A 133 -7.40 -12.62 -1.17
C GLY A 133 -7.61 -11.14 -1.52
N TYR A 134 -6.99 -10.21 -0.79
CA TYR A 134 -7.08 -8.78 -1.15
C TYR A 134 -6.34 -8.46 -2.46
N ILE A 135 -5.20 -9.12 -2.72
CA ILE A 135 -4.48 -8.98 -4.00
C ILE A 135 -5.31 -9.54 -5.15
N ASP A 136 -6.01 -10.65 -4.91
CA ASP A 136 -6.89 -11.26 -5.90
C ASP A 136 -8.06 -10.30 -6.23
N LEU A 137 -8.61 -9.62 -5.22
CA LEU A 137 -9.67 -8.60 -5.39
C LEU A 137 -9.18 -7.35 -6.13
N LEU A 138 -7.94 -6.90 -5.88
CA LEU A 138 -7.31 -5.84 -6.66
C LEU A 138 -7.14 -6.24 -8.13
N SER A 139 -6.77 -7.50 -8.38
CA SER A 139 -6.63 -8.05 -9.75
C SER A 139 -7.96 -8.05 -10.50
N LEU A 140 -9.05 -8.30 -9.76
CA LEU A 140 -10.42 -8.22 -10.24
C LEU A 140 -10.98 -6.78 -10.28
N GLN A 141 -10.17 -5.78 -9.93
CA GLN A 141 -10.54 -4.36 -9.91
C GLN A 141 -11.78 -4.07 -9.05
N ARG A 142 -11.95 -4.80 -7.95
CA ARG A 142 -13.09 -4.56 -7.04
C ARG A 142 -12.98 -3.18 -6.41
N SER A 143 -14.10 -2.45 -6.35
CA SER A 143 -14.13 -1.05 -5.94
C SER A 143 -13.59 -0.86 -4.52
N CYS A 144 -13.98 -1.70 -3.56
CA CYS A 144 -13.49 -1.62 -2.18
C CYS A 144 -11.97 -1.82 -2.09
N ALA A 145 -11.43 -2.71 -2.93
CA ALA A 145 -9.99 -2.94 -3.06
C ALA A 145 -9.28 -1.68 -3.59
N MET A 146 -9.81 -1.09 -4.67
CA MET A 146 -9.26 0.11 -5.30
C MET A 146 -9.29 1.34 -4.38
N VAL A 147 -10.36 1.51 -3.58
CA VAL A 147 -10.42 2.56 -2.54
C VAL A 147 -9.30 2.39 -1.51
N SER A 148 -9.07 1.16 -1.05
CA SER A 148 -8.02 0.85 -0.07
C SER A 148 -6.62 1.13 -0.63
N LEU A 149 -6.38 0.77 -1.90
CA LEU A 149 -5.13 1.07 -2.60
C LEU A 149 -4.91 2.58 -2.78
N ALA A 150 -5.94 3.34 -3.15
CA ALA A 150 -5.84 4.79 -3.27
C ALA A 150 -5.51 5.47 -1.92
N ASN A 151 -6.08 4.97 -0.82
CA ASN A 151 -5.74 5.44 0.54
C ASN A 151 -4.32 5.04 0.96
N ALA A 152 -3.80 3.91 0.49
CA ALA A 152 -2.41 3.53 0.69
C ALA A 152 -1.44 4.39 -0.12
N ALA A 153 -1.82 4.84 -1.32
CA ALA A 153 -0.98 5.71 -2.15
C ALA A 153 -0.61 7.02 -1.44
N VAL A 154 -1.42 7.51 -0.50
CA VAL A 154 -1.12 8.69 0.34
C VAL A 154 0.13 8.51 1.22
N LEU A 155 0.53 7.28 1.54
CA LEU A 155 1.79 7.00 2.24
C LEU A 155 3.01 7.50 1.44
N LEU A 156 2.89 7.56 0.11
CA LEU A 156 3.96 8.02 -0.78
C LEU A 156 4.15 9.54 -0.77
N LYS A 157 3.23 10.33 -0.21
CA LYS A 157 3.35 11.80 -0.19
C LYS A 157 4.60 12.23 0.55
N ARG A 158 4.96 11.49 1.61
CA ARG A 158 6.18 11.71 2.40
C ARG A 158 7.44 11.11 1.76
N ALA A 159 7.29 10.41 0.63
CA ALA A 159 8.37 9.85 -0.16
C ALA A 159 8.67 10.65 -1.44
N SER A 160 8.01 11.81 -1.64
CA SER A 160 8.11 12.68 -2.82
C SER A 160 9.53 13.19 -3.14
N GLN A 161 10.48 13.06 -2.20
CA GLN A 161 11.90 13.35 -2.46
C GLN A 161 12.57 12.30 -3.37
N SER A 162 11.91 11.17 -3.64
CA SER A 162 12.42 10.14 -4.54
C SER A 162 11.85 10.38 -5.94
N TRP A 163 12.71 10.80 -6.88
CA TRP A 163 12.31 11.12 -8.26
C TRP A 163 11.53 9.99 -8.96
N TYR A 164 11.83 8.73 -8.62
CA TYR A 164 11.18 7.55 -9.20
C TYR A 164 9.77 7.28 -8.64
N LEU A 165 9.33 7.99 -7.59
CA LEU A 165 7.97 7.90 -7.05
C LEU A 165 7.10 9.09 -7.47
N ASP A 166 7.66 10.04 -8.20
CA ASP A 166 6.96 11.24 -8.66
C ASP A 166 5.79 10.86 -9.60
N GLY A 167 4.62 11.46 -9.37
CA GLY A 167 3.39 11.16 -10.12
C GLY A 167 2.77 9.77 -9.88
N PHE A 168 3.44 8.88 -9.12
CA PHE A 168 2.98 7.50 -8.97
C PHE A 168 1.65 7.41 -8.20
N ALA A 169 1.49 8.23 -7.17
CA ALA A 169 0.30 8.20 -6.34
C ALA A 169 -0.89 8.87 -7.02
N GLU A 170 -0.67 9.97 -7.72
CA GLU A 170 -1.64 10.66 -8.56
C GLU A 170 -2.16 9.73 -9.65
N HIS A 171 -1.27 8.94 -10.27
CA HIS A 171 -1.65 7.92 -11.23
C HIS A 171 -2.52 6.81 -10.58
N ILE A 172 -2.15 6.28 -9.40
CA ILE A 172 -3.02 5.31 -8.69
C ILE A 172 -4.40 5.89 -8.41
N ILE A 173 -4.47 7.12 -7.89
CA ILE A 173 -5.73 7.75 -7.51
C ILE A 173 -6.60 8.00 -8.76
N THR A 174 -5.97 8.41 -9.86
CA THR A 174 -6.66 8.64 -11.14
C THR A 174 -7.20 7.34 -11.73
N GLU A 175 -6.40 6.28 -11.76
CA GLU A 175 -6.85 4.97 -12.24
C GLU A 175 -7.98 4.40 -11.36
N ALA A 176 -7.83 4.46 -10.04
CA ALA A 176 -8.87 4.02 -9.12
C ALA A 176 -10.18 4.77 -9.39
N LYS A 177 -10.13 6.09 -9.58
CA LYS A 177 -11.32 6.91 -9.89
C LYS A 177 -12.00 6.52 -11.22
N GLN A 178 -11.22 6.10 -12.23
CA GLN A 178 -11.75 5.71 -13.54
C GLN A 178 -12.37 4.31 -13.54
N MET A 179 -11.82 3.38 -12.77
CA MET A 179 -12.33 2.00 -12.67
C MET A 179 -13.54 1.87 -11.77
N MET A 180 -13.64 2.74 -10.76
CA MET A 180 -14.74 2.69 -9.79
C MET A 180 -15.94 3.52 -10.26
N GLY A 181 -17.13 3.06 -9.88
CA GLY A 181 -18.36 3.83 -10.04
C GLY A 181 -18.34 5.15 -9.26
N PHE A 182 -19.16 6.10 -9.69
CA PHE A 182 -19.26 7.45 -9.09
C PHE A 182 -19.63 7.41 -7.60
N GLU A 183 -20.32 6.35 -7.17
CA GLU A 183 -20.72 6.09 -5.78
C GLU A 183 -19.52 5.93 -4.84
N TYR A 184 -18.33 5.58 -5.35
CA TYR A 184 -17.12 5.43 -4.55
C TYR A 184 -16.24 6.67 -4.51
N TRP A 185 -16.56 7.73 -5.27
CA TRP A 185 -15.68 8.90 -5.42
C TRP A 185 -15.49 9.67 -4.12
N THR A 186 -16.50 9.71 -3.24
CA THR A 186 -16.40 10.36 -1.93
C THR A 186 -15.32 9.73 -1.05
N TRP A 187 -15.03 8.44 -1.22
CA TRP A 187 -13.95 7.75 -0.52
C TRP A 187 -12.55 8.11 -1.04
N LEU A 188 -12.46 8.80 -2.18
CA LEU A 188 -11.22 9.35 -2.74
C LEU A 188 -10.95 10.80 -2.35
N ASP A 189 -11.89 11.48 -1.67
CA ASP A 189 -11.72 12.88 -1.28
C ASP A 189 -10.44 13.08 -0.44
N TYR A 190 -10.19 12.19 0.52
CA TYR A 190 -8.96 12.26 1.31
C TYR A 190 -7.70 12.05 0.47
N PRO A 191 -7.55 10.95 -0.30
CA PRO A 191 -6.43 10.78 -1.22
C PRO A 191 -6.19 11.96 -2.15
N MET A 192 -7.25 12.51 -2.74
CA MET A 192 -7.16 13.64 -3.67
C MET A 192 -6.72 14.93 -2.96
N GLN A 193 -7.30 15.25 -1.79
CA GLN A 193 -6.86 16.38 -0.96
C GLN A 193 -5.41 16.22 -0.50
N ALA A 194 -5.00 14.99 -0.19
CA ALA A 194 -3.63 14.73 0.23
C ALA A 194 -2.64 15.06 -0.89
N TYR A 195 -2.97 14.87 -2.16
CA TYR A 195 -2.10 15.23 -3.30
C TYR A 195 -2.42 16.57 -3.97
N GLY A 196 -3.38 17.35 -3.46
CA GLY A 196 -3.76 18.64 -4.04
C GLY A 196 -4.41 18.51 -5.41
N MET A 197 -5.11 17.40 -5.66
CA MET A 197 -5.86 17.15 -6.89
C MET A 197 -7.26 17.81 -6.88
N ILE A 198 -7.68 18.33 -5.73
CA ILE A 198 -8.90 19.12 -5.46
C ILE A 198 -8.62 20.14 -4.37
#